data_AF-A0A7C3P9X8-F1
#
_entry.id   AF-A0A7C3P9X8-F1
#
_cell.length_a   1.000
_cell.length_b   1.000
_cell.length_c   1.000
_cell.angle_alpha   90.00
_cell.angle_beta   90.00
_cell.angle_gamma   90.00
#
_symmetry.space_group_name_H-M   'P 1'
#
loop_
_entity.id
_entity.type
_entity.pdbx_description
1 polymer ?
#
loop_
_entity_poly.entity_id
_entity_poly.type
_entity_poly.pdbx_seq_one_letter_code
_entity_poly.pdbx_strand_id
1 'polypeptide(L)'
;MRTLHYLMAILMAVCAIAAYAWRERSAREHQALLSATHEAVHRIGQVVKYQATLEEVPLSPDGWPTTIDPAWFGKVPPHNCLLSRNRPWIEIASPKERHLLHPENCIAHDETVAAFWYNPGTGVVRARVPQTVSDRRALDMYNAVNGVELSSLFVTTAPSVVADATAHP
;
A
#
# COMPACT_ATOMS: atom_id res chain seq x y z
N MET A 1 -20.96 -27.48 -45.09
CA MET A 1 -20.67 -26.07 -44.71
C MET A 1 -21.42 -25.60 -43.46
N ARG A 2 -22.74 -25.86 -43.28
CA ARG A 2 -23.48 -25.42 -42.07
C ARG A 2 -22.92 -25.96 -40.75
N THR A 3 -22.52 -27.24 -40.71
CA THR A 3 -21.89 -27.86 -39.53
C THR A 3 -20.59 -27.18 -39.10
N LEU A 4 -19.74 -26.78 -40.06
CA LEU A 4 -18.51 -26.04 -39.79
C LEU A 4 -18.79 -24.66 -39.17
N HIS A 5 -19.83 -23.95 -39.63
CA HIS A 5 -20.24 -22.66 -39.07
C HIS A 5 -20.73 -22.81 -37.63
N TYR A 6 -21.51 -23.85 -37.32
CA TYR A 6 -21.94 -24.12 -35.95
C TYR A 6 -20.78 -24.47 -35.02
N LEU A 7 -19.82 -25.28 -35.49
CA LEU A 7 -18.61 -25.59 -34.72
C LEU A 7 -17.78 -24.32 -34.44
N MET A 8 -17.63 -23.44 -35.42
CA MET A 8 -16.90 -22.18 -35.24
C MET A 8 -17.64 -21.23 -34.28
N ALA A 9 -18.97 -21.14 -34.37
CA ALA A 9 -19.77 -20.34 -33.46
C ALA A 9 -19.69 -20.85 -32.02
N ILE A 10 -19.75 -22.17 -31.81
CA ILE A 10 -19.59 -22.78 -30.49
C ILE A 10 -18.18 -22.53 -29.94
N LEU A 11 -17.14 -22.70 -30.76
CA LEU A 11 -15.77 -22.43 -30.34
C LEU A 11 -15.59 -20.97 -29.90
N MET A 12 -16.10 -20.01 -30.69
CA MET A 12 -16.06 -18.59 -30.32
C MET A 12 -16.80 -18.30 -29.02
N ALA A 13 -17.97 -18.92 -28.82
CA ALA A 13 -18.74 -18.77 -27.58
C ALA A 13 -17.96 -19.31 -26.37
N VAL A 14 -17.33 -20.48 -26.48
CA VAL A 14 -16.49 -21.06 -25.42
C VAL A 14 -15.29 -20.17 -25.11
N CYS A 15 -14.60 -19.65 -26.13
CA CYS A 15 -13.49 -18.72 -25.93
C CYS A 15 -13.93 -17.42 -25.24
N ALA A 16 -15.08 -16.86 -25.60
CA ALA A 16 -15.61 -15.65 -24.97
C ALA A 16 -15.95 -15.88 -23.48
N ILE A 17 -16.60 -17.01 -23.15
CA ILE A 17 -16.92 -17.39 -21.77
C ILE A 17 -15.64 -17.59 -20.95
N ALA A 18 -14.66 -18.31 -21.51
CA ALA A 18 -13.37 -18.54 -20.84
C ALA A 18 -12.62 -17.22 -20.59
N ALA A 19 -12.57 -16.32 -21.58
CA ALA A 19 -11.94 -15.02 -21.44
C ALA A 19 -12.64 -14.14 -20.38
N TYR A 20 -13.97 -14.14 -20.35
CA TYR A 20 -14.75 -13.42 -19.34
C TYR A 20 -14.48 -13.97 -17.93
N ALA A 21 -14.56 -15.29 -17.75
CA ALA A 21 -14.32 -15.94 -16.47
C ALA A 21 -12.90 -15.69 -15.96
N TRP A 22 -11.91 -15.70 -16.85
CA TRP A 22 -10.52 -15.39 -16.49
C TRP A 22 -10.37 -13.94 -16.04
N ARG A 23 -10.95 -12.98 -16.77
CA ARG A 23 -10.91 -11.55 -16.41
C ARG A 23 -11.54 -11.28 -15.05
N GLU A 24 -12.68 -11.89 -14.78
CA GLU A 24 -13.38 -11.73 -13.49
C GLU A 24 -12.58 -12.34 -12.34
N ARG A 25 -11.98 -13.52 -12.56
CA ARG A 25 -11.09 -14.14 -11.58
C ARG A 25 -9.87 -13.27 -11.28
N SER A 26 -9.19 -12.75 -12.30
CA SER A 26 -8.03 -11.87 -12.11
C SER A 26 -8.40 -10.57 -11.39
N ALA A 27 -9.59 -10.01 -11.66
CA ALA A 27 -10.07 -8.83 -10.94
C ALA A 27 -10.31 -9.12 -9.46
N ARG A 28 -10.96 -10.26 -9.14
CA ARG A 28 -11.20 -10.70 -7.76
C ARG A 28 -9.90 -10.98 -7.01
N GLU A 29 -8.96 -11.67 -7.64
CA GLU A 29 -7.64 -11.95 -7.06
C GLU A 29 -6.91 -10.65 -6.74
N HIS A 30 -6.91 -9.67 -7.66
CA HIS A 30 -6.30 -8.37 -7.42
C HIS A 30 -6.97 -7.61 -6.26
N GLN A 31 -8.29 -7.57 -6.21
CA GLN A 31 -9.04 -6.95 -5.10
C GLN A 31 -8.77 -7.64 -3.76
N ALA A 32 -8.66 -8.97 -3.74
CA ALA A 32 -8.33 -9.72 -2.55
C ALA A 32 -6.92 -9.37 -2.03
N LEU A 33 -5.95 -9.21 -2.93
CA LEU A 33 -4.59 -8.78 -2.55
C LEU A 33 -4.56 -7.37 -1.96
N LEU A 34 -5.26 -6.42 -2.58
CA LEU A 34 -5.37 -5.05 -2.07
C LEU A 34 -6.03 -5.03 -0.68
N SER A 35 -7.13 -5.75 -0.52
CA SER A 35 -7.87 -5.82 0.74
C SER A 35 -7.02 -6.47 1.85
N ALA A 36 -6.31 -7.56 1.54
CA ALA A 36 -5.42 -8.21 2.49
C ALA A 36 -4.25 -7.32 2.93
N THR A 37 -3.65 -6.56 2.01
CA THR A 37 -2.61 -5.58 2.36
C THR A 37 -3.16 -4.43 3.17
N HIS A 38 -4.37 -3.93 2.86
CA HIS A 38 -5.03 -2.90 3.66
C HIS A 38 -5.25 -3.35 5.10
N GLU A 39 -5.80 -4.56 5.29
CA GLU A 39 -5.96 -5.16 6.61
C GLU A 39 -4.63 -5.35 7.35
N ALA A 40 -3.56 -5.69 6.63
CA ALA A 40 -2.22 -5.78 7.21
C ALA A 40 -1.74 -4.42 7.75
N VAL A 41 -1.91 -3.34 6.99
CA VAL A 41 -1.57 -1.97 7.45
C VAL A 41 -2.39 -1.61 8.68
N HIS A 42 -3.70 -1.86 8.65
CA HIS A 42 -4.59 -1.56 9.77
C HIS A 42 -4.20 -2.34 11.04
N ARG A 43 -3.93 -3.65 10.90
CA ARG A 43 -3.47 -4.51 12.00
C ARG A 43 -2.16 -4.02 12.61
N ILE A 44 -1.18 -3.61 11.80
CA ILE A 44 0.07 -3.02 12.31
C ILE A 44 -0.25 -1.74 13.08
N GLY A 45 -1.03 -0.82 12.51
CA GLY A 45 -1.41 0.42 13.17
C GLY A 45 -2.14 0.22 14.50
N GLN A 46 -3.03 -0.77 14.60
CA GLN A 46 -3.72 -1.11 15.84
C GLN A 46 -2.76 -1.63 16.92
N VAL A 47 -1.84 -2.53 16.55
CA VAL A 47 -0.84 -3.06 17.48
C VAL A 47 0.11 -1.96 17.94
N VAL A 48 0.58 -1.10 17.04
CA VAL A 48 1.42 0.05 17.40
C VAL A 48 0.70 0.97 18.40
N LYS A 49 -0.56 1.30 18.14
CA LYS A 49 -1.38 2.10 19.07
C LYS A 49 -1.52 1.43 20.44
N TYR A 50 -1.76 0.12 20.46
CA TYR A 50 -1.85 -0.62 21.71
C TYR A 50 -0.51 -0.60 22.48
N GLN A 51 0.61 -0.86 21.79
CA GLN A 51 1.94 -0.85 22.39
C GLN A 51 2.36 0.53 22.89
N ALA A 52 1.91 1.61 22.24
CA ALA A 52 2.12 2.98 22.69
C ALA A 52 1.52 3.27 24.08
N THR A 53 0.53 2.48 24.50
CA THR A 53 -0.13 2.63 25.82
C THR A 53 0.53 1.83 26.94
N LEU A 54 1.47 0.94 26.61
CA LEU A 54 2.19 0.14 27.58
C LEU A 54 3.47 0.86 28.01
N GLU A 55 3.78 0.84 29.31
CA GLU A 55 4.95 1.54 29.87
C GLU A 55 6.30 0.87 29.51
N GLU A 56 6.28 -0.35 28.99
CA GLU A 56 7.47 -1.17 28.77
C GLU A 56 8.16 -0.94 27.42
N VAL A 57 7.58 -0.15 26.52
CA VAL A 57 8.11 0.09 25.17
C VAL A 57 8.77 1.46 25.08
N PRO A 58 10.01 1.58 24.57
CA PRO A 58 10.62 2.88 24.30
C PRO A 58 9.76 3.70 23.33
N LEU A 59 9.32 4.88 23.79
CA LEU A 59 8.51 5.78 22.99
C LEU A 59 9.35 6.94 22.44
N SER A 60 8.95 7.41 21.27
CA SER A 60 9.39 8.67 20.70
C SER A 60 8.88 9.84 21.55
N PRO A 61 9.44 11.06 21.38
CA PRO A 61 8.89 12.24 22.06
C PRO A 61 7.43 12.54 21.69
N ASP A 62 6.91 11.96 20.60
CA ASP A 62 5.51 12.11 20.17
C ASP A 62 4.60 10.99 20.71
N GLY A 63 5.12 10.14 21.61
CA GLY A 63 4.35 9.09 22.29
C GLY A 63 4.14 7.81 21.48
N TRP A 64 4.92 7.56 20.45
CA TRP A 64 4.81 6.37 19.61
C TRP A 64 6.01 5.43 19.78
N PRO A 65 5.86 4.10 19.70
CA PRO A 65 6.98 3.17 19.75
C PRO A 65 8.10 3.55 18.78
N THR A 66 9.35 3.57 19.24
CA THR A 66 10.49 3.93 18.37
C THR A 66 10.83 2.84 17.35
N THR A 67 10.35 1.62 17.58
CA THR A 67 10.55 0.45 16.72
C THR A 67 9.29 -0.41 16.72
N ILE A 68 9.23 -1.41 15.84
CA ILE A 68 8.17 -2.42 15.79
C ILE A 68 8.79 -3.79 15.96
N ASP A 69 8.38 -4.50 17.01
CA ASP A 69 8.78 -5.90 17.23
C ASP A 69 7.80 -6.86 16.52
N PRO A 70 8.29 -7.73 15.63
CA PRO A 70 7.48 -8.79 15.03
C PRO A 70 6.73 -9.67 16.05
N ALA A 71 7.28 -9.87 17.26
CA ALA A 71 6.68 -10.69 18.30
C ALA A 71 5.33 -10.16 18.80
N TRP A 72 5.06 -8.86 18.66
CA TRP A 72 3.77 -8.26 19.00
C TRP A 72 2.59 -8.83 18.20
N PHE A 73 2.87 -9.49 17.08
CA PHE A 73 1.89 -10.06 16.17
C PHE A 73 1.69 -11.56 16.36
N GLY A 74 2.30 -12.16 17.39
CA GLY A 74 2.26 -13.60 17.66
C GLY A 74 3.19 -14.36 16.72
N LYS A 75 2.71 -15.44 16.10
CA LYS A 75 3.55 -16.33 15.29
C LYS A 75 3.90 -15.80 13.90
N VAL A 76 3.00 -15.00 13.31
CA VAL A 76 3.17 -14.52 11.93
C VAL A 76 2.85 -13.03 11.85
N PRO A 77 3.85 -12.16 11.57
CA PRO A 77 3.59 -10.75 11.35
C PRO A 77 2.74 -10.53 10.10
N PRO A 78 1.90 -9.46 10.07
CA PRO A 78 1.18 -9.05 8.88
C PRO A 78 2.16 -8.87 7.71
N HIS A 79 1.77 -9.25 6.50
CA HIS A 79 2.63 -9.14 5.33
C HIS A 79 1.91 -8.39 4.22
N ASN A 80 2.69 -7.71 3.38
CA ASN A 80 2.16 -7.03 2.21
C ASN A 80 1.98 -8.07 1.08
N CYS A 81 0.74 -8.41 0.76
CA CYS A 81 0.41 -9.41 -0.27
C CYS A 81 0.74 -8.94 -1.70
N LEU A 82 1.07 -7.65 -1.90
CA LEU A 82 1.44 -7.09 -3.20
C LEU A 82 2.92 -7.25 -3.52
N LEU A 83 3.74 -7.63 -2.55
CA LEU A 83 5.20 -7.67 -2.64
C LEU A 83 5.75 -9.04 -2.24
N SER A 84 6.92 -9.40 -2.77
CA SER A 84 7.61 -10.63 -2.39
C SER A 84 7.98 -10.62 -0.90
N ARG A 85 8.03 -11.79 -0.26
CA ARG A 85 8.45 -11.93 1.15
C ARG A 85 9.97 -11.81 1.35
N ASN A 86 10.74 -11.88 0.27
CA ASN A 86 12.20 -11.80 0.29
C ASN A 86 12.69 -10.34 0.38
N ARG A 87 12.11 -9.54 1.26
CA ARG A 87 12.46 -8.12 1.45
C ARG A 87 12.34 -7.75 2.91
N PRO A 88 12.96 -6.65 3.36
CA PRO A 88 12.75 -6.15 4.71
C PRO A 88 11.26 -5.97 4.98
N TRP A 89 10.82 -6.38 6.16
CA TRP A 89 9.40 -6.37 6.48
C TRP A 89 8.87 -4.95 6.63
N ILE A 90 9.52 -4.16 7.49
CA ILE A 90 9.14 -2.79 7.79
C ILE A 90 10.38 -1.92 7.91
N GLU A 91 10.30 -0.72 7.34
CA GLU A 91 11.29 0.33 7.53
C GLU A 91 10.79 1.32 8.58
N ILE A 92 11.67 1.74 9.46
CA ILE A 92 11.39 2.77 10.45
C ILE A 92 11.88 4.10 9.89
N ALA A 93 10.98 5.09 9.81
CA ALA A 93 11.29 6.41 9.28
C ALA A 93 12.45 7.05 10.04
N SER A 94 13.37 7.66 9.30
CA SER A 94 14.49 8.38 9.88
C SER A 94 14.01 9.66 10.59
N PRO A 95 14.83 10.26 11.48
CA PRO A 95 14.48 11.53 12.12
C PRO A 95 14.16 12.67 11.14
N LYS A 96 14.70 12.62 9.91
CA LYS A 96 14.41 13.62 8.86
C LYS A 96 12.99 13.51 8.31
N GLU A 97 12.43 12.31 8.35
CA GLU A 97 11.10 11.99 7.84
C GLU A 97 10.03 12.09 8.94
N ARG A 98 10.40 12.55 10.14
CA ARG A 98 9.54 12.58 11.33
C ARG A 98 8.17 13.20 11.07
N HIS A 99 8.10 14.25 10.26
CA HIS A 99 6.86 14.98 9.97
C HIS A 99 6.08 14.44 8.76
N LEU A 100 6.62 13.46 8.04
CA LEU A 100 5.99 12.93 6.85
C LEU A 100 4.85 11.98 7.19
N LEU A 101 3.78 12.02 6.40
CA LEU A 101 2.65 11.10 6.48
C LEU A 101 2.77 9.92 5.50
N HIS A 102 3.77 9.98 4.63
CA HIS A 102 4.06 9.03 3.56
C HIS A 102 5.58 8.90 3.42
N PRO A 103 6.09 7.71 3.08
CA PRO A 103 7.50 7.58 2.72
C PRO A 103 7.81 8.40 1.47
N GLU A 104 9.03 8.91 1.36
CA GLU A 104 9.50 9.56 0.12
C GLU A 104 9.38 8.60 -1.08
N ASN A 105 9.65 7.32 -0.84
CA ASN A 105 9.50 6.24 -1.80
C ASN A 105 8.25 5.39 -1.48
N CYS A 106 7.14 5.68 -2.17
CA CYS A 106 5.90 4.91 -2.06
C CYS A 106 5.92 3.58 -2.84
N ILE A 107 6.85 3.45 -3.80
CA ILE A 107 7.02 2.26 -4.65
C ILE A 107 8.23 1.45 -4.18
N ALA A 108 8.07 0.14 -4.09
CA ALA A 108 9.18 -0.79 -3.91
C ALA A 108 9.68 -1.28 -5.28
N HIS A 109 10.79 -0.70 -5.75
CA HIS A 109 11.37 -0.99 -7.07
C HIS A 109 12.18 -2.30 -7.09
N ASP A 110 12.69 -2.74 -5.95
CA ASP A 110 13.40 -4.01 -5.79
C ASP A 110 13.10 -4.68 -4.44
N GLU A 111 13.86 -5.74 -4.11
CA GLU A 111 13.73 -6.52 -2.87
C GLU A 111 14.48 -5.92 -1.68
N THR A 112 15.28 -4.87 -1.88
CA THR A 112 15.96 -4.14 -0.80
C THR A 112 15.02 -3.16 -0.10
N VAL A 113 14.00 -2.68 -0.82
CA VAL A 113 12.99 -1.76 -0.29
C VAL A 113 11.98 -2.51 0.58
N ALA A 114 11.82 -2.03 1.82
CA ALA A 114 10.92 -2.65 2.79
C ALA A 114 9.45 -2.64 2.34
N ALA A 115 8.70 -3.67 2.74
CA ALA A 115 7.29 -3.84 2.34
C ALA A 115 6.35 -2.81 2.96
N PHE A 116 6.64 -2.42 4.20
CA PHE A 116 5.95 -1.39 4.96
C PHE A 116 6.92 -0.29 5.39
N TRP A 117 6.37 0.86 5.72
CA TRP A 117 7.06 1.99 6.33
C TRP A 117 6.26 2.45 7.54
N TYR A 118 6.95 2.69 8.65
CA TYR A 118 6.37 3.19 9.89
C TYR A 118 7.12 4.43 10.36
N ASN A 119 6.37 5.46 10.77
CA ASN A 119 6.93 6.70 11.28
C ASN A 119 6.66 6.89 12.77
N PRO A 120 7.68 6.75 13.65
CA PRO A 120 7.54 7.04 15.08
C PRO A 120 7.21 8.50 15.40
N GLY A 121 7.37 9.43 14.45
CA GLY A 121 7.00 10.83 14.63
C GLY A 121 5.49 11.09 14.54
N THR A 122 4.75 10.21 13.86
CA THR A 122 3.31 10.41 13.59
C THR A 122 2.46 9.19 13.94
N GLY A 123 3.08 8.05 14.24
CA GLY A 123 2.40 6.77 14.43
C GLY A 123 1.87 6.15 13.13
N VAL A 124 2.14 6.76 11.98
CA VAL A 124 1.59 6.33 10.69
C VAL A 124 2.32 5.10 10.18
N VAL A 125 1.54 4.13 9.70
CA VAL A 125 2.01 2.95 8.98
C VAL A 125 1.51 3.01 7.55
N ARG A 126 2.38 2.75 6.58
CA ARG A 126 2.04 2.67 5.16
C ARG A 126 2.57 1.39 4.54
N ALA A 127 1.81 0.80 3.64
CA ALA A 127 2.30 -0.21 2.71
C ALA A 127 2.89 0.47 1.48
N ARG A 128 4.05 -0.01 1.02
CA ARG A 128 4.57 0.31 -0.31
C ARG A 128 3.88 -0.58 -1.35
N VAL A 129 3.87 -0.13 -2.59
CA VAL A 129 3.28 -0.87 -3.72
C VAL A 129 4.34 -1.29 -4.73
N PRO A 130 4.12 -2.37 -5.50
CA PRO A 130 5.04 -2.75 -6.57
C PRO A 130 5.08 -1.68 -7.66
N GLN A 131 6.22 -1.61 -8.36
CA GLN A 131 6.29 -0.85 -9.60
C GLN A 131 5.30 -1.44 -10.62
N THR A 132 4.54 -0.58 -11.29
CA THR A 132 3.62 -1.00 -12.35
C THR A 132 3.97 -0.29 -13.65
N VAL A 133 3.34 -0.71 -14.75
CA VAL A 133 3.51 -0.09 -16.07
C VAL A 133 3.05 1.37 -16.15
N SER A 134 2.29 1.87 -15.17
CA SER A 134 1.85 3.27 -15.14
C SER A 134 1.81 3.83 -13.73
N ASP A 135 2.32 5.04 -13.53
CA ASP A 135 2.30 5.72 -12.23
C ASP A 135 0.88 5.85 -11.67
N ARG A 136 -0.11 6.08 -12.55
CA ARG A 136 -1.52 6.16 -12.14
C ARG A 136 -2.01 4.88 -11.48
N ARG A 137 -1.69 3.71 -12.06
CA ARG A 137 -2.08 2.42 -11.47
C ARG A 137 -1.38 2.17 -10.13
N ALA A 138 -0.10 2.53 -10.02
CA ALA A 138 0.60 2.44 -8.75
C ALA A 138 0.00 3.41 -7.71
N LEU A 139 -0.40 4.62 -8.11
CA LEU A 139 -1.07 5.60 -7.27
C LEU A 139 -2.41 5.08 -6.76
N ASP A 140 -3.25 4.56 -7.65
CA ASP A 140 -4.54 3.99 -7.31
C ASP A 140 -4.38 2.81 -6.32
N MET A 141 -3.38 1.94 -6.55
CA MET A 141 -3.06 0.86 -5.61
C MET A 141 -2.61 1.39 -4.26
N TYR A 142 -1.73 2.40 -4.25
CA TYR A 142 -1.19 2.99 -3.02
C TYR A 142 -2.31 3.64 -2.19
N ASN A 143 -3.16 4.43 -2.85
CA ASN A 143 -4.33 5.06 -2.26
C ASN A 143 -5.28 4.02 -1.67
N ALA A 144 -5.57 2.96 -2.42
CA ALA A 144 -6.45 1.88 -1.99
C ALA A 144 -5.93 1.13 -0.75
N VAL A 145 -4.66 0.70 -0.75
CA VAL A 145 -4.13 -0.07 0.40
C VAL A 145 -3.90 0.78 1.64
N ASN A 146 -3.58 2.07 1.48
CA ASN A 146 -3.30 2.96 2.60
C ASN A 146 -4.51 3.76 3.07
N GLY A 147 -5.64 3.71 2.37
CA GLY A 147 -6.85 4.47 2.68
C GLY A 147 -6.63 5.99 2.58
N VAL A 148 -5.97 6.44 1.52
CA VAL A 148 -5.61 7.86 1.31
C VAL A 148 -5.94 8.30 -0.11
N GLU A 149 -5.94 9.61 -0.34
CA GLU A 149 -6.25 10.21 -1.64
C GLU A 149 -5.11 11.13 -2.10
N LEU A 150 -3.99 10.54 -2.47
CA LEU A 150 -2.89 11.28 -3.07
C LEU A 150 -3.16 11.57 -4.55
N SER A 151 -2.70 12.73 -5.01
CA SER A 151 -2.69 13.11 -6.42
C SER A 151 -1.42 12.67 -7.16
N SER A 152 -0.36 12.32 -6.42
CA SER A 152 0.94 11.89 -6.95
C SER A 152 1.67 10.98 -5.96
N LEU A 153 2.44 10.01 -6.49
CA LEU A 153 3.35 9.18 -5.70
C LEU A 153 4.66 9.88 -5.35
N PHE A 154 4.97 10.97 -6.05
CA PHE A 154 6.10 11.82 -5.75
C PHE A 154 5.62 12.91 -4.81
N VAL A 155 5.71 12.66 -3.51
CA VAL A 155 5.45 13.68 -2.49
C VAL A 155 6.61 14.67 -2.55
N THR A 156 6.53 15.61 -3.48
CA THR A 156 7.37 16.79 -3.45
C THR A 156 6.77 17.66 -2.36
N THR A 157 7.46 17.80 -1.23
CA THR A 157 7.18 18.84 -0.24
C THR A 157 7.52 20.20 -0.87
N ALA A 158 6.77 20.61 -1.90
CA ALA A 158 6.71 22.00 -2.31
C ALA A 158 5.68 22.66 -1.38
N PRO A 159 6.04 23.72 -0.64
CA PRO A 159 5.06 24.48 0.11
C PRO A 159 4.00 24.95 -0.88
N SER A 160 2.75 24.57 -0.65
CA SER A 160 1.60 25.15 -1.33
C SER A 160 1.49 26.62 -0.89
N VAL A 161 2.26 27.48 -1.55
CA VAL A 161 1.97 28.91 -1.59
C VAL A 161 0.69 29.04 -2.41
N VAL A 162 -0.44 28.89 -1.73
CA VAL A 162 -1.68 29.50 -2.18
C VAL A 162 -1.40 30.99 -2.13
N ALA A 163 -1.01 31.54 -3.28
CA ALA A 163 -0.88 32.97 -3.47
C ALA A 163 -2.26 33.57 -3.25
N ASP A 164 -2.41 34.18 -2.08
CA ASP A 164 -3.47 35.12 -1.78
C ASP A 164 -3.29 36.30 -2.73
N ALA A 165 -4.07 36.28 -3.82
CA ALA A 165 -4.08 37.28 -4.86
C ALA A 165 -5.50 37.80 -5.06
N THR A 166 -6.01 38.54 -4.08
CA THR A 166 -6.95 39.66 -4.27
C THR A 166 -6.74 40.65 -3.12
N ALA A 167 -5.83 41.61 -3.29
CA ALA A 167 -6.10 42.98 -3.75
C ALA A 167 -6.36 43.96 -2.58
N HIS A 168 -5.47 44.95 -2.52
CA HIS A 168 -5.34 46.04 -1.55
C HIS A 168 -6.51 47.05 -1.55
N PRO A 169 -6.60 47.92 -0.50
CA PRO A 169 -7.76 48.76 -0.15
C PRO A 169 -8.15 49.86 -1.15
#